data_AF-A0A4S0QE71-F1
#
_entry.id   AF-A0A4S0QE71-F1
#
_cell.length_a   1.000
_cell.length_b   1.000
_cell.length_c   1.000
_cell.angle_alpha   90.00
_cell.angle_beta   90.00
_cell.angle_gamma   90.00
#
_symmetry.space_group_name_H-M   'P 1'
#
loop_
_entity.id
_entity.type
_entity.pdbx_description
1 polymer ?
#
loop_
_entity_poly.entity_id
_entity_poly.type
_entity_poly.pdbx_seq_one_letter_code
_entity_poly.pdbx_strand_id
1 'polypeptide(L)'
;ARPETLERWEEFHREFHLTLISGCGKPILLHFCSLLLNLNDRYRRVFLTRTSGDRNVSQEHSEIAQGAVARDLDYACDMLRQHIHRTGTNLRNHLATKGTL
;
A
#
# COMPACT_ATOMS: atom_id res chain seq x y z
N ALA A 1 -12.85 -10.12 -7.99
CA ALA A 1 -12.74 -9.24 -9.16
C ALA A 1 -12.17 -10.03 -10.33
N ARG A 2 -12.35 -9.60 -11.60
CA ARG A 2 -11.66 -10.24 -12.73
C ARG A 2 -10.13 -10.08 -12.55
N PRO A 3 -9.30 -11.07 -12.89
CA PRO A 3 -7.84 -10.99 -12.70
C PRO A 3 -7.20 -9.73 -13.31
N GLU A 4 -7.57 -9.39 -14.55
CA GLU A 4 -7.09 -8.19 -15.27
C GLU A 4 -7.39 -6.89 -14.51
N THR A 5 -8.57 -6.78 -13.89
CA THR A 5 -8.95 -5.60 -13.11
C THR A 5 -8.16 -5.47 -11.81
N LEU A 6 -7.71 -6.59 -11.24
CA LEU A 6 -6.85 -6.59 -10.05
C LEU A 6 -5.43 -6.19 -10.41
N GLU A 7 -4.88 -6.71 -11.50
CA GLU A 7 -3.53 -6.35 -11.98
C GLU A 7 -3.41 -4.85 -12.28
N ARG A 8 -4.38 -4.29 -13.00
CA ARG A 8 -4.41 -2.85 -13.30
C ARG A 8 -4.56 -2.00 -12.05
N TRP A 9 -5.34 -2.46 -11.07
CA TRP A 9 -5.45 -1.77 -9.79
C TRP A 9 -4.13 -1.80 -9.01
N GLU A 10 -3.41 -2.93 -8.99
CA GLU A 10 -2.09 -3.01 -8.35
C GLU A 10 -1.04 -2.14 -9.04
N GLU A 11 -1.09 -2.02 -10.36
CA GLU A 11 -0.21 -1.12 -11.12
C GLU A 11 -0.43 0.34 -10.68
N PHE A 12 -1.67 0.81 -10.65
CA PHE A 12 -2.00 2.16 -10.19
C PHE A 12 -1.71 2.37 -8.70
N HIS A 13 -1.96 1.36 -7.86
CA HIS A 13 -1.60 1.41 -6.44
C HIS A 13 -0.08 1.61 -6.27
N ARG A 14 0.73 0.85 -7.01
CA ARG A 14 2.19 0.98 -6.99
C ARG A 14 2.65 2.35 -7.48
N GLU A 15 2.10 2.83 -8.58
CA GLU A 15 2.43 4.14 -9.16
C GLU A 15 2.10 5.29 -8.20
N PHE A 16 0.95 5.21 -7.51
CA PHE A 16 0.54 6.18 -6.49
C PHE A 16 1.60 6.34 -5.38
N HIS A 17 2.01 5.24 -4.75
CA HIS A 17 3.00 5.27 -3.67
C HIS A 17 4.37 5.78 -4.15
N LEU A 18 4.82 5.34 -5.34
CA LEU A 18 6.09 5.79 -5.90
C LEU A 18 6.07 7.27 -6.28
N THR A 19 4.95 7.78 -6.79
CA THR A 19 4.78 9.20 -7.10
C THR A 19 4.93 10.05 -5.84
N LEU A 20 4.28 9.68 -4.74
CA LEU A 20 4.40 10.39 -3.47
C LEU A 20 5.84 10.44 -2.95
N ILE A 21 6.53 9.29 -2.97
CA ILE A 21 7.90 9.18 -2.42
C ILE A 21 8.93 9.83 -3.36
N SER A 22 8.66 9.90 -4.67
CA SER A 22 9.56 10.51 -5.67
C SER A 22 9.99 11.94 -5.32
N GLY A 23 9.14 12.68 -4.60
CA GLY A 23 9.42 14.04 -4.14
C GLY A 23 10.68 14.17 -3.27
N CYS A 24 11.19 13.09 -2.67
CA CYS A 24 12.45 13.13 -1.91
C CYS A 24 13.70 13.34 -2.77
N GLY A 25 13.64 13.04 -4.07
CA GLY A 25 14.77 13.22 -5.00
C GLY A 25 16.02 12.40 -4.66
N LYS A 26 15.90 11.30 -3.89
CA LYS A 26 17.03 10.44 -3.47
C LYS A 26 16.97 9.08 -4.17
N PRO A 27 17.79 8.82 -5.21
CA PRO A 27 17.69 7.59 -6.01
C PRO A 27 17.84 6.29 -5.20
N ILE A 28 18.77 6.26 -4.24
CA ILE A 28 19.01 5.08 -3.39
C ILE A 28 17.78 4.77 -2.52
N LEU A 29 17.18 5.79 -1.93
CA LEU A 29 15.98 5.64 -1.11
C LEU A 29 14.79 5.17 -1.96
N LEU A 30 14.62 5.74 -3.15
CA LEU A 30 13.57 5.32 -4.09
C LEU A 30 13.72 3.86 -4.50
N HIS A 31 14.95 3.43 -4.78
CA HIS A 31 15.23 2.02 -5.07
C HIS A 31 14.84 1.12 -3.90
N PHE A 32 15.24 1.49 -2.68
CA PHE A 32 14.89 0.74 -1.47
C PHE A 32 13.37 0.64 -1.25
N CYS A 33 12.63 1.74 -1.38
CA CYS A 33 11.17 1.75 -1.28
C CYS A 33 10.50 0.87 -2.35
N SER A 34 11.01 0.90 -3.60
CA SER A 34 10.53 0.03 -4.68
C SER A 34 10.72 -1.46 -4.37
N LEU A 35 11.85 -1.83 -3.76
CA LEU A 35 12.10 -3.21 -3.31
C LEU A 35 11.10 -3.63 -2.23
N LEU A 36 10.87 -2.79 -1.22
CA LEU A 36 9.91 -3.08 -0.15
C LEU A 36 8.47 -3.22 -0.68
N LEU A 37 8.06 -2.37 -1.62
CA LEU A 37 6.76 -2.47 -2.28
C LEU A 37 6.60 -3.80 -3.03
N ASN A 38 7.62 -4.24 -3.78
CA ASN A 38 7.60 -5.53 -4.48
C ASN A 38 7.48 -6.72 -3.51
N LEU A 39 8.24 -6.70 -2.41
CA LEU A 39 8.16 -7.75 -1.40
C LEU A 39 6.78 -7.80 -0.75
N ASN A 40 6.18 -6.64 -0.47
CA ASN A 40 4.84 -6.54 0.10
C ASN A 40 3.72 -6.98 -0.87
N ASP A 41 3.84 -6.63 -2.15
CA ASP A 41 2.87 -6.97 -3.21
C ASP A 41 2.60 -8.49 -3.27
N ARG A 42 3.66 -9.31 -3.19
CA ARG A 42 3.53 -10.77 -3.16
C ARG A 42 2.60 -11.27 -2.06
N TYR A 43 2.71 -10.72 -0.84
CA TYR A 43 1.85 -11.10 0.28
C TYR A 43 0.43 -10.55 0.15
N ARG A 44 0.29 -9.30 -0.36
CA ARG A 44 -1.01 -8.68 -0.61
C ARG A 44 -1.83 -9.42 -1.64
N ARG A 45 -1.22 -9.91 -2.73
CA ARG A 45 -1.93 -10.74 -3.73
C ARG A 45 -2.56 -11.98 -3.12
N VAL A 46 -1.85 -12.69 -2.24
CA VAL A 46 -2.39 -13.86 -1.54
C VAL A 46 -3.61 -13.46 -0.70
N PHE A 47 -3.54 -12.35 0.02
CA PHE A 47 -4.65 -11.82 0.82
C PHE A 47 -5.86 -11.40 -0.02
N LEU A 48 -5.64 -10.72 -1.16
CA LEU A 48 -6.70 -10.19 -2.02
C LEU A 48 -7.45 -11.26 -2.82
N THR A 49 -6.88 -12.46 -3.02
CA THR A 49 -7.62 -13.58 -3.62
C THR A 49 -8.81 -14.06 -2.76
N ARG A 50 -8.78 -13.81 -1.44
CA ARG A 50 -9.77 -14.33 -0.49
C ARG A 50 -10.64 -13.26 0.16
N THR A 51 -10.26 -11.99 0.01
CA THR A 51 -10.98 -10.86 0.60
C THR A 51 -11.52 -10.02 -0.55
N SER A 52 -12.82 -9.72 -0.55
CA SER A 52 -13.49 -8.99 -1.62
C SER A 52 -13.15 -7.50 -1.62
N GLY A 53 -11.86 -7.16 -1.71
CA GLY A 53 -11.36 -5.79 -1.63
C GLY A 53 -11.60 -5.16 -0.26
N ASP A 54 -10.61 -4.45 0.26
CA ASP A 54 -10.79 -3.67 1.48
C ASP A 54 -11.40 -2.32 1.10
N ARG A 55 -12.67 -2.10 1.48
CA ARG A 55 -13.44 -0.89 1.11
C ARG A 55 -12.79 0.41 1.59
N ASN A 56 -11.91 0.34 2.59
CA ASN A 56 -11.30 1.53 3.21
C ASN A 56 -10.05 2.04 2.47
N VAL A 57 -9.44 1.22 1.61
CA VAL A 57 -8.16 1.58 0.96
C VAL A 57 -8.29 2.83 0.08
N SER A 58 -9.43 3.01 -0.60
CA SER A 58 -9.64 4.21 -1.43
C SER A 58 -9.71 5.49 -0.59
N GLN A 59 -10.30 5.43 0.61
CA GLN A 59 -10.38 6.56 1.52
C GLN A 59 -9.00 6.91 2.07
N GLU A 60 -8.24 5.89 2.51
CA GLU A 60 -6.87 6.07 3.00
C GLU A 60 -5.96 6.71 1.96
N HIS A 61 -6.03 6.25 0.71
CA HIS A 61 -5.27 6.88 -0.39
C HIS A 61 -5.67 8.33 -0.60
N SER A 62 -6.96 8.65 -0.48
CA SER A 62 -7.45 10.03 -0.60
C SER A 62 -6.86 10.93 0.49
N GLU A 63 -6.86 10.47 1.74
CA GLU A 63 -6.31 11.22 2.88
C GLU A 63 -4.81 11.47 2.73
N ILE A 64 -4.04 10.46 2.31
CA ILE A 64 -2.60 10.60 2.04
C ILE A 64 -2.38 11.62 0.91
N ALA A 65 -3.12 11.51 -0.19
CA ALA A 65 -2.99 12.40 -1.34
C ALA A 65 -3.33 13.85 -0.97
N GLN A 66 -4.39 14.06 -0.19
CA GLN A 66 -4.80 15.39 0.27
C GLN A 66 -3.72 16.03 1.15
N GLY A 67 -3.16 15.29 2.11
CA GLY A 67 -2.04 15.77 2.93
C GLY A 67 -0.83 16.18 2.08
N ALA A 68 -0.46 15.33 1.11
CA ALA A 68 0.66 15.60 0.21
C ALA A 68 0.43 16.85 -0.67
N VAL A 69 -0.76 17.00 -1.25
CA VAL A 69 -1.13 18.16 -2.08
C VAL A 69 -1.19 19.45 -1.24
N ALA A 70 -1.70 19.37 -0.01
CA ALA A 70 -1.73 20.48 0.93
C ALA A 70 -0.33 20.87 1.46
N ARG A 71 0.70 20.05 1.18
CA ARG A 71 2.05 20.16 1.76
C ARG A 71 2.07 20.06 3.28
N ASP A 72 1.09 19.38 3.86
CA ASP A 72 1.08 19.02 5.27
C ASP A 72 1.87 17.73 5.46
N LEU A 73 3.18 17.90 5.73
CA LEU A 73 4.11 16.79 5.88
C LEU A 73 3.72 15.87 7.02
N ASP A 74 3.36 16.42 8.18
CA ASP A 74 3.09 15.66 9.39
C ASP A 74 1.85 14.79 9.19
N TYR A 75 0.77 15.38 8.66
CA TYR A 75 -0.45 14.66 8.36
C TYR A 75 -0.24 13.58 7.29
N ALA A 76 0.41 13.91 6.18
CA ALA A 76 0.64 12.96 5.09
C ALA A 76 1.50 11.76 5.54
N CYS A 77 2.57 12.03 6.31
CA CYS A 77 3.41 10.98 6.86
C CYS A 77 2.68 10.11 7.88
N ASP A 78 1.79 10.70 8.70
CA ASP A 78 1.02 9.92 9.65
C ASP A 78 -0.02 9.02 8.97
N MET A 79 -0.78 9.55 8.00
CA MET A 79 -1.73 8.75 7.23
C MET A 79 -1.05 7.61 6.48
N LEU A 80 0.11 7.86 5.86
CA LEU A 80 0.90 6.82 5.19
C LEU A 80 1.37 5.75 6.17
N ARG A 81 1.85 6.15 7.35
CA ARG A 81 2.27 5.22 8.40
C ARG A 81 1.11 4.32 8.84
N GLN A 82 -0.04 4.91 9.16
CA GLN A 82 -1.23 4.17 9.57
C GLN A 82 -1.66 3.16 8.50
N HIS A 83 -1.69 3.59 7.23
CA HIS A 83 -2.00 2.72 6.09
C HIS A 83 -1.08 1.49 5.98
N ILE A 84 0.24 1.69 6.11
CA ILE A 84 1.23 0.60 6.07
C ILE A 84 1.03 -0.36 7.25
N HIS A 85 0.85 0.16 8.47
CA HIS A 85 0.67 -0.66 9.68
C HIS A 85 -0.62 -1.50 9.64
N ARG A 86 -1.70 -0.91 9.13
CA ARG A 86 -2.99 -1.57 8.97
C ARG A 86 -2.90 -2.72 7.97
N THR A 87 -2.27 -2.48 6.82
CA THR A 87 -1.97 -3.52 5.82
C THR A 87 -1.15 -4.65 6.43
N GLY A 88 -0.07 -4.32 7.15
CA GLY A 88 0.78 -5.32 7.83
C GLY A 88 0.03 -6.13 8.89
N THR A 89 -0.88 -5.50 9.64
CA THR A 89 -1.73 -6.18 10.64
C THR A 89 -2.73 -7.12 9.97
N ASN A 90 -3.37 -6.70 8.89
CA ASN A 90 -4.28 -7.55 8.11
C ASN A 90 -3.56 -8.78 7.55
N LEU A 91 -2.36 -8.59 6.98
CA LEU A 91 -1.52 -9.69 6.48
C LEU A 91 -1.10 -10.63 7.61
N ARG A 92 -0.63 -10.11 8.75
CA ARG A 92 -0.25 -10.93 9.90
C ARG A 92 -1.42 -11.77 10.41
N ASN A 93 -2.60 -11.18 10.55
CA ASN A 93 -3.80 -11.89 11.00
C ASN A 93 -4.22 -12.98 9.99
N HIS A 94 -4.11 -12.68 8.70
CA HIS A 94 -4.39 -13.65 7.63
C HIS A 94 -3.41 -14.84 7.65
N LEU A 95 -2.12 -14.57 7.87
CA LEU A 95 -1.11 -15.63 7.97
C LEU A 95 -1.29 -16.45 9.25
N ALA A 96 -1.61 -15.82 10.38
CA ALA A 96 -1.82 -16.50 11.66
C ALA A 96 -3.04 -17.44 11.64
N THR A 97 -4.15 -17.03 11.01
CA THR A 97 -5.34 -17.89 10.82
C THR A 97 -5.09 -19.09 9.90
N LYS A 98 -4.01 -19.06 9.10
CA LYS A 98 -3.53 -20.21 8.31
C LYS A 98 -2.38 -20.99 8.94
N GLY A 99 -1.67 -20.40 9.89
CA GLY A 99 -0.51 -21.01 10.56
C GLY A 99 -0.86 -22.07 11.61
N THR A 100 -2.15 -22.32 11.85
CA THR A 100 -2.61 -23.52 12.57
C THR A 100 -2.78 -24.65 11.55
N LEU A 101 -1.66 -25.25 11.17
CA LEU A 101 -1.62 -26.62 10.65
C LEU A 101 -1.22 -27.55 11.80
#